data_AF-A0A4S8RST5-F1
#
_entry.id   AF-A0A4S8RST5-F1
#
_cell.length_a   1.000
_cell.length_b   1.000
_cell.length_c   1.000
_cell.angle_alpha   90.00
_cell.angle_beta   90.00
_cell.angle_gamma   90.00
#
_symmetry.space_group_name_H-M   'P 1'
#
loop_
_entity.id
_entity.type
_entity.pdbx_description
1 polymer ?
#
loop_
_entity_poly.entity_id
_entity_poly.type
_entity_poly.pdbx_seq_one_letter_code
_entity_poly.pdbx_strand_id
1 'polypeptide(L)'
;MRTTYIFLVIILCFFSQTTDANAQFLKKLKQKAEEKLLKKADEQVDAVFEGTDPQPEKPKKEKSPTTGKEHSQPQKKQEKQTSPSPDISEFMVLPSPNPAFKDIVLQKHKNLPRFGAIDSYMMRDNPKKVDLSKEAAEKRNLTGLGYTGFIHLARIHILKDHFKVMDRTALTQRTKGAIVEEEAKSSLAQKTLLEFAFSMGTDALKKEYFMNDWSGDGKSPFVRKWGGHQSDDFTENERYVSFVEKYLDIILKWSEDFFADGTHDFQLVYAIKFQGQYDFDHGGFWLRLPIKRPPLGVSALEYFNTFSPETTYGNQFYGKTEQVDYINAEVLFKMNPEKAEALINDKSVLLQLTMKVKSVFKDFDTANPFVYSPNFTFHFLDPVMELYADAQLTRKLGEIRLDQLIYKGPQ
;
A
#
# COMPACT_ATOMS: atom_id res chain seq x y z
N MET A 1 -36.71 14.97 -24.35
CA MET A 1 -36.43 16.28 -23.74
C MET A 1 -36.56 16.33 -22.20
N ARG A 2 -37.22 15.39 -21.51
CA ARG A 2 -37.29 15.38 -20.03
C ARG A 2 -36.14 14.63 -19.31
N THR A 3 -35.48 13.69 -19.98
CA THR A 3 -34.38 12.89 -19.41
C THR A 3 -33.04 13.64 -19.33
N THR A 4 -32.84 14.66 -20.17
CA THR A 4 -31.59 15.45 -20.20
C THR A 4 -31.50 16.48 -19.07
N TYR A 5 -32.64 16.95 -18.54
CA TYR A 5 -32.69 17.90 -17.42
C TYR A 5 -32.41 17.24 -16.06
N ILE A 6 -32.79 15.97 -15.87
CA ILE A 6 -32.57 15.24 -14.61
C ILE A 6 -31.07 14.96 -14.40
N PHE A 7 -30.34 14.65 -15.47
CA PHE A 7 -28.87 14.47 -15.40
C PHE A 7 -28.12 15.78 -15.10
N LEU A 8 -28.58 16.91 -15.64
CA LEU A 8 -27.97 18.23 -15.38
C LEU A 8 -28.19 18.70 -13.93
N VAL A 9 -29.35 18.41 -13.33
CA VAL A 9 -29.64 18.74 -11.93
C VAL A 9 -28.85 17.85 -10.97
N ILE A 10 -28.68 16.55 -11.26
CA ILE A 10 -27.88 15.64 -10.42
C ILE A 10 -26.39 16.04 -10.46
N ILE A 11 -25.86 16.43 -11.62
CA ILE A 11 -24.48 16.90 -11.73
C ILE A 11 -24.28 18.23 -10.98
N LEU A 12 -25.24 19.17 -11.04
CA LEU A 12 -25.18 20.42 -10.27
C LEU A 12 -25.31 20.20 -8.74
N CYS A 13 -26.07 19.21 -8.29
CA CYS A 13 -26.15 18.85 -6.86
C CYS A 13 -24.86 18.20 -6.32
N PHE A 14 -24.03 17.59 -7.17
CA PHE A 14 -22.71 17.09 -6.75
C PHE A 14 -21.63 18.18 -6.66
N PHE A 15 -21.79 19.32 -7.35
CA PHE A 15 -20.83 20.42 -7.30
C PHE A 15 -21.09 21.43 -6.17
N SER A 16 -22.30 21.52 -5.62
CA SER A 16 -22.61 22.46 -4.51
C SER A 16 -22.26 21.93 -3.11
N GLN A 17 -22.02 20.64 -2.93
CA GLN A 17 -21.83 20.06 -1.58
C GLN A 17 -20.41 20.21 -1.00
N THR A 18 -19.44 20.73 -1.75
CA THR A 18 -18.05 20.85 -1.25
C THR A 18 -17.71 22.23 -0.66
N THR A 19 -18.55 23.25 -0.88
CA THR A 19 -18.36 24.59 -0.30
C THR A 19 -19.12 24.80 1.01
N ASP A 20 -20.32 24.23 1.15
CA ASP A 20 -21.17 24.45 2.32
C ASP A 20 -20.69 23.70 3.58
N ALA A 21 -20.09 22.52 3.43
CA ALA A 21 -19.56 21.76 4.56
C ALA A 21 -18.41 22.49 5.29
N ASN A 22 -17.54 23.16 4.53
CA ASN A 22 -16.41 23.93 5.07
C ASN A 22 -16.89 25.22 5.77
N ALA A 23 -17.88 25.91 5.19
CA ALA A 23 -18.47 27.10 5.80
C ALA A 23 -19.23 26.78 7.10
N GLN A 24 -19.95 25.66 7.15
CA GLN A 24 -20.64 25.22 8.37
C GLN A 24 -19.67 24.80 9.48
N PHE A 25 -18.56 24.15 9.13
CA PHE A 25 -17.49 23.82 10.08
C PHE A 25 -16.88 25.09 10.69
N LEU A 26 -16.49 26.07 9.86
CA LEU A 26 -15.95 27.36 10.31
C LEU A 26 -16.92 28.12 11.20
N LYS A 27 -18.21 28.13 10.83
CA LYS A 27 -19.26 28.77 11.63
C LYS A 27 -19.41 28.11 13.00
N LYS A 28 -19.42 26.78 13.08
CA LYS A 28 -19.49 26.03 14.35
C LYS A 28 -18.23 26.20 15.19
N LEU A 29 -17.06 26.21 14.56
CA LEU A 29 -15.78 26.46 15.23
C LEU A 29 -15.75 27.86 15.86
N LYS A 30 -16.16 28.88 15.09
CA LYS A 30 -16.29 30.26 15.57
C LYS A 30 -17.29 30.36 16.72
N GLN A 31 -18.47 29.76 16.60
CA GLN A 31 -19.48 29.75 17.66
C GLN A 31 -18.97 29.08 18.94
N LYS A 32 -18.35 27.89 18.86
CA LYS A 32 -17.79 27.23 20.07
C LYS A 32 -16.59 27.98 20.65
N ALA A 33 -15.78 28.66 19.82
CA ALA A 33 -14.70 29.52 20.30
C ALA A 33 -15.25 30.75 21.02
N GLU A 34 -16.29 31.39 20.48
CA GLU A 34 -17.01 32.49 21.12
C GLU A 34 -17.68 32.04 22.42
N GLU A 35 -18.34 30.88 22.46
CA GLU A 35 -18.90 30.31 23.69
C GLU A 35 -17.85 29.96 24.75
N LYS A 36 -16.66 29.45 24.35
CA LYS A 36 -15.57 29.20 25.30
C LYS A 36 -14.91 30.48 25.80
N LEU A 37 -14.83 31.51 24.96
CA LEU A 37 -14.36 32.83 25.36
C LEU A 37 -15.38 33.51 26.27
N LEU A 38 -16.67 33.38 25.99
CA LEU A 38 -17.76 33.84 26.84
C LEU A 38 -17.75 33.09 28.18
N LYS A 39 -17.61 31.76 28.20
CA LYS A 39 -17.47 31.00 29.45
C LYS A 39 -16.22 31.38 30.24
N LYS A 40 -15.08 31.61 29.58
CA LYS A 40 -13.87 32.10 30.26
C LYS A 40 -14.00 33.55 30.72
N ALA A 41 -14.73 34.39 29.98
CA ALA A 41 -15.03 35.75 30.36
C ALA A 41 -16.02 35.77 31.53
N ASP A 42 -17.03 34.90 31.54
CA ASP A 42 -17.98 34.71 32.64
C ASP A 42 -17.26 34.12 33.86
N GLU A 43 -16.37 33.13 33.70
CA GLU A 43 -15.50 32.63 34.78
C GLU A 43 -14.53 33.72 35.29
N GLN A 44 -14.06 34.63 34.44
CA GLN A 44 -13.24 35.79 34.84
C GLN A 44 -14.08 36.90 35.47
N VAL A 45 -15.33 37.09 35.05
CA VAL A 45 -16.27 38.05 35.64
C VAL A 45 -16.75 37.53 36.99
N ASP A 46 -17.03 36.24 37.12
CA ASP A 46 -17.31 35.57 38.39
C ASP A 46 -16.08 35.62 39.32
N ALA A 47 -14.85 35.47 38.80
CA ALA A 47 -13.62 35.68 39.58
C ALA A 47 -13.34 37.15 39.95
N VAL A 48 -13.88 38.12 39.19
CA VAL A 48 -13.83 39.56 39.51
C VAL A 48 -14.94 39.95 40.51
N PHE A 49 -16.08 39.24 40.52
CA PHE A 49 -17.13 39.39 41.52
C PHE A 49 -16.83 38.63 42.83
N GLU A 50 -16.04 37.56 42.78
CA GLU A 50 -15.37 36.94 43.94
C GLU A 50 -13.98 37.56 44.20
N GLY A 51 -13.93 38.89 44.20
CA GLY A 51 -12.86 39.70 44.81
C GLY A 51 -11.44 39.13 44.77
N THR A 52 -10.76 39.21 43.63
CA THR A 52 -9.32 39.47 43.62
C THR A 52 -8.94 40.27 42.37
N ASP A 53 -8.49 41.51 42.56
CA ASP A 53 -8.08 42.41 41.47
C ASP A 53 -6.87 41.90 40.67
N PRO A 54 -6.81 42.15 39.35
CA PRO A 54 -5.76 41.68 38.45
C PRO A 54 -4.59 42.67 38.32
N GLN A 55 -3.36 42.16 38.18
CA GLN A 55 -2.21 42.96 37.74
C GLN A 55 -1.78 42.55 36.31
N PRO A 56 -1.60 43.50 35.37
CA PRO A 56 -1.19 43.20 34.00
C PRO A 56 0.33 43.32 33.80
N GLU A 57 0.95 42.34 33.14
CA GLU A 57 2.29 42.52 32.55
C GLU A 57 2.23 42.55 31.02
N LYS A 58 2.79 43.63 30.47
CA LYS A 58 2.94 43.91 29.04
C LYS A 58 4.14 43.15 28.43
N PRO A 59 4.11 42.93 27.10
CA PRO A 59 5.12 42.18 26.35
C PRO A 59 6.36 43.04 26.03
N LYS A 60 7.54 42.40 25.93
CA LYS A 60 8.73 42.98 25.29
C LYS A 60 9.14 42.21 24.03
N LYS A 61 9.22 42.96 22.94
CA LYS A 61 9.80 42.64 21.63
C LYS A 61 11.34 42.76 21.65
N GLU A 62 11.94 42.08 20.66
CA GLU A 62 13.08 42.49 19.82
C GLU A 62 14.51 42.54 20.43
N LYS A 63 15.45 41.75 19.89
CA LYS A 63 16.32 42.14 18.74
C LYS A 63 17.46 41.12 18.48
N SER A 64 17.66 40.79 17.20
CA SER A 64 18.94 40.36 16.63
C SER A 64 19.94 41.54 16.58
N PRO A 65 21.26 41.29 16.48
CA PRO A 65 22.00 41.55 15.22
C PRO A 65 23.12 40.50 14.94
N THR A 66 23.34 39.98 13.73
CA THR A 66 23.95 40.50 12.47
C THR A 66 25.43 40.10 12.29
N THR A 67 25.74 39.58 11.09
CA THR A 67 27.05 39.54 10.37
C THR A 67 28.20 38.73 10.97
N GLY A 68 28.95 37.88 10.26
CA GLY A 68 29.16 37.68 8.81
C GLY A 68 30.67 37.47 8.58
N LYS A 69 31.06 36.49 7.75
CA LYS A 69 32.33 36.47 6.99
C LYS A 69 32.37 35.33 5.96
N GLU A 70 32.61 35.73 4.71
CA GLU A 70 33.04 34.93 3.55
C GLU A 70 34.39 34.23 3.83
N HIS A 71 34.83 33.16 3.18
CA HIS A 71 35.09 32.84 1.76
C HIS A 71 35.51 31.33 1.78
N SER A 72 35.34 30.45 0.78
CA SER A 72 35.94 30.44 -0.57
C SER A 72 35.39 29.23 -1.35
N GLN A 73 35.09 29.38 -2.63
CA GLN A 73 34.87 28.27 -3.57
C GLN A 73 36.20 27.75 -4.14
N PRO A 74 36.26 26.46 -4.47
CA PRO A 74 36.94 26.03 -5.69
C PRO A 74 36.01 25.27 -6.64
N GLN A 75 36.13 25.59 -7.93
CA GLN A 75 35.44 25.02 -9.08
C GLN A 75 35.61 23.50 -9.17
N LYS A 76 34.50 22.76 -9.34
CA LYS A 76 34.50 21.33 -9.71
C LYS A 76 34.28 21.16 -11.21
N LYS A 77 35.10 20.27 -11.78
CA LYS A 77 35.06 19.73 -13.14
C LYS A 77 33.67 19.17 -13.49
N GLN A 78 33.28 19.35 -14.74
CA GLN A 78 32.08 18.76 -15.35
C GLN A 78 32.23 17.24 -15.44
N GLU A 79 31.53 16.52 -14.56
CA GLU A 79 31.22 15.10 -14.73
C GLU A 79 29.88 14.94 -15.44
N LYS A 80 29.85 13.98 -16.36
CA LYS A 80 28.67 13.55 -17.13
C LYS A 80 27.46 13.40 -16.22
N GLN A 81 26.35 14.03 -16.62
CA GLN A 81 25.03 13.83 -16.03
C GLN A 81 24.67 12.35 -16.04
N THR A 82 24.91 11.69 -14.91
CA THR A 82 24.18 10.50 -14.53
C THR A 82 22.85 11.03 -13.99
N SER A 83 21.74 10.60 -14.56
CA SER A 83 20.41 10.83 -14.00
C SER A 83 20.43 10.53 -12.50
N PRO A 84 19.84 11.37 -11.64
CA PRO A 84 19.83 11.11 -10.21
C PRO A 84 19.16 9.76 -9.98
N SER A 85 19.91 8.83 -9.39
CA SER A 85 19.37 7.58 -8.87
C SER A 85 18.20 7.94 -7.96
N PRO A 86 17.04 7.27 -8.07
CA PRO A 86 15.93 7.51 -7.16
C PRO A 86 16.42 7.36 -5.71
N ASP A 87 15.92 8.22 -4.81
CA ASP A 87 16.20 8.12 -3.38
C ASP A 87 15.83 6.71 -2.89
N ILE A 88 16.85 5.94 -2.54
CA ILE A 88 16.74 4.50 -2.22
C ILE A 88 16.17 4.31 -0.80
N SER A 89 16.07 5.38 0.00
CA SER A 89 15.62 5.31 1.39
C SER A 89 14.16 4.86 1.54
N GLU A 90 13.32 5.09 0.53
CA GLU A 90 11.90 4.71 0.51
C GLU A 90 11.67 3.23 0.14
N PHE A 91 12.72 2.51 -0.27
CA PHE A 91 12.62 1.14 -0.76
C PHE A 91 13.26 0.09 0.16
N MET A 92 12.68 -1.09 0.11
CA MET A 92 13.30 -2.35 0.50
C MET A 92 13.71 -3.07 -0.78
N VAL A 93 14.99 -3.43 -0.87
CA VAL A 93 15.54 -4.15 -2.02
C VAL A 93 15.86 -5.57 -1.59
N LEU A 94 15.34 -6.54 -2.33
CA LEU A 94 15.69 -7.95 -2.21
C LEU A 94 16.56 -8.29 -3.41
N PRO A 95 17.89 -8.42 -3.21
CA PRO A 95 18.81 -8.61 -4.31
C PRO A 95 18.56 -9.98 -4.96
N SER A 96 18.64 -10.01 -6.28
CA SER A 96 18.65 -11.26 -7.02
C SER A 96 19.94 -12.04 -6.72
N PRO A 97 19.87 -13.36 -6.46
CA PRO A 97 21.06 -14.19 -6.30
C PRO A 97 21.77 -14.47 -7.63
N ASN A 98 21.20 -14.06 -8.77
CA ASN A 98 21.77 -14.29 -10.11
C ASN A 98 21.53 -13.09 -11.04
N PRO A 99 22.54 -12.61 -11.79
CA PRO A 99 22.42 -11.44 -12.67
C PRO A 99 21.43 -11.62 -13.82
N ALA A 100 20.96 -12.84 -14.09
CA ALA A 100 19.94 -13.10 -15.09
C ALA A 100 18.55 -12.55 -14.69
N PHE A 101 18.32 -12.30 -13.39
CA PHE A 101 17.07 -11.75 -12.86
C PHE A 101 17.28 -10.35 -12.28
N LYS A 102 16.21 -9.55 -12.32
CA LYS A 102 16.13 -8.22 -11.72
C LYS A 102 15.90 -8.34 -10.21
N ASP A 103 16.44 -7.39 -9.45
CA ASP A 103 16.14 -7.25 -8.02
C ASP A 103 14.66 -6.97 -7.79
N ILE A 104 14.14 -7.40 -6.64
CA ILE A 104 12.78 -7.07 -6.21
C ILE A 104 12.84 -5.82 -5.34
N VAL A 105 12.14 -4.77 -5.78
CA VAL A 105 12.11 -3.47 -5.10
C VAL A 105 10.71 -3.17 -4.62
N LEU A 106 10.53 -3.14 -3.30
CA LEU A 106 9.25 -2.87 -2.64
C LEU A 106 9.32 -1.52 -1.94
N GLN A 107 8.19 -0.82 -1.82
CA GLN A 107 8.14 0.30 -0.90
C GLN A 107 8.20 -0.23 0.53
N LYS A 108 8.79 0.55 1.43
CA LYS A 108 8.84 0.20 2.86
C LYS A 108 8.33 1.34 3.73
N HIS A 109 7.89 0.97 4.93
CA HIS A 109 7.66 1.90 6.03
C HIS A 109 8.16 1.25 7.30
N LYS A 110 8.89 2.00 8.14
CA LYS A 110 9.49 1.47 9.38
C LYS A 110 10.27 0.16 9.19
N ASN A 111 11.05 0.09 8.11
CA ASN A 111 11.85 -1.08 7.71
C ASN A 111 11.05 -2.36 7.41
N LEU A 112 9.73 -2.26 7.23
CA LEU A 112 8.88 -3.36 6.80
C LEU A 112 8.36 -3.10 5.38
N PRO A 113 8.20 -4.15 4.56
CA PRO A 113 7.59 -4.00 3.25
C PRO A 113 6.16 -3.48 3.38
N ARG A 114 5.84 -2.47 2.57
CA ARG A 114 4.54 -1.80 2.56
C ARG A 114 3.57 -2.52 1.61
N PHE A 115 2.38 -2.84 2.09
CA PHE A 115 1.33 -3.48 1.29
C PHE A 115 -0.01 -2.73 1.44
N GLY A 116 -0.95 -3.00 0.53
CA GLY A 116 -2.23 -2.31 0.44
C GLY A 116 -2.13 -1.03 -0.38
N ALA A 117 -2.44 0.12 0.22
CA ALA A 117 -2.29 1.42 -0.41
C ALA A 117 -0.81 1.83 -0.46
N ILE A 118 -0.22 1.76 -1.65
CA ILE A 118 1.17 2.16 -1.96
C ILE A 118 1.22 3.62 -2.44
N ASP A 119 2.39 4.26 -2.36
CA ASP A 119 2.60 5.53 -3.04
C ASP A 119 2.63 5.29 -4.54
N SER A 120 1.60 5.75 -5.25
CA SER A 120 1.51 5.65 -6.70
C SER A 120 2.24 6.81 -7.40
N TYR A 121 2.98 7.63 -6.66
CA TYR A 121 3.65 8.84 -7.13
C TYR A 121 2.65 9.75 -7.83
N MET A 122 1.60 10.11 -7.09
CA MET A 122 0.61 11.09 -7.51
C MET A 122 1.17 12.50 -7.30
N MET A 123 0.63 13.49 -8.02
CA MET A 123 1.06 14.88 -7.86
C MET A 123 0.79 15.37 -6.44
N ARG A 124 1.78 16.03 -5.84
CA ARG A 124 1.73 16.48 -4.44
C ARG A 124 0.63 17.52 -4.18
N ASP A 125 0.43 18.43 -5.12
CA ASP A 125 -0.59 19.48 -5.06
C ASP A 125 -1.99 18.98 -5.48
N ASN A 126 -2.05 17.86 -6.19
CA ASN A 126 -3.31 17.23 -6.60
C ASN A 126 -3.18 15.68 -6.59
N PRO A 127 -3.41 15.04 -5.42
CA PRO A 127 -3.22 13.59 -5.25
C PRO A 127 -4.22 12.74 -6.04
N LYS A 128 -5.14 13.36 -6.80
CA LYS A 128 -6.06 12.68 -7.74
C LYS A 128 -5.45 12.48 -9.12
N LYS A 129 -4.29 13.08 -9.41
CA LYS A 129 -3.63 13.01 -10.70
C LYS A 129 -2.27 12.33 -10.56
N VAL A 130 -1.94 11.47 -11.51
CA VAL A 130 -0.65 10.80 -11.60
C VAL A 130 0.43 11.83 -11.95
N ASP A 131 1.59 11.77 -11.28
CA ASP A 131 2.76 12.53 -11.73
C ASP A 131 3.33 11.87 -13.00
N LEU A 132 3.29 12.59 -14.12
CA LEU A 132 3.78 12.13 -15.42
C LEU A 132 5.28 12.39 -15.63
N SER A 133 5.98 12.87 -14.61
CA SER A 133 7.44 12.99 -14.65
C SER A 133 8.10 11.64 -14.93
N LYS A 134 9.24 11.67 -15.63
CA LYS A 134 10.02 10.48 -15.96
C LYS A 134 10.43 9.73 -14.69
N GLU A 135 10.84 10.46 -13.66
CA GLU A 135 11.22 9.88 -12.35
C GLU A 135 10.05 9.14 -11.70
N ALA A 136 8.87 9.76 -11.63
CA ALA A 136 7.69 9.10 -11.06
C ALA A 136 7.27 7.87 -11.86
N ALA A 137 7.40 7.91 -13.20
CA ALA A 137 7.14 6.75 -14.06
C ALA A 137 8.15 5.62 -13.81
N GLU A 138 9.44 5.92 -13.67
CA GLU A 138 10.48 4.94 -13.34
C GLU A 138 10.23 4.29 -11.98
N LYS A 139 9.89 5.08 -10.95
CA LYS A 139 9.57 4.56 -9.60
C LYS A 139 8.31 3.68 -9.60
N ARG A 140 7.25 4.08 -10.33
CA ARG A 140 6.04 3.25 -10.49
C ARG A 140 6.35 1.92 -11.17
N ASN A 141 7.13 1.95 -12.26
CA ASN A 141 7.50 0.73 -12.98
C ASN A 141 8.37 -0.19 -12.11
N LEU A 142 9.33 0.39 -11.39
CA LEU A 142 10.23 -0.33 -10.50
C LEU A 142 9.46 -1.04 -9.37
N THR A 143 8.59 -0.31 -8.67
CA THR A 143 7.79 -0.86 -7.57
C THR A 143 6.72 -1.83 -8.07
N GLY A 144 6.03 -1.53 -9.17
CA GLY A 144 5.04 -2.43 -9.77
C GLY A 144 5.64 -3.77 -10.18
N LEU A 145 6.84 -3.77 -10.77
CA LEU A 145 7.59 -4.98 -11.06
C LEU A 145 8.02 -5.70 -9.77
N GLY A 146 8.49 -4.96 -8.76
CA GLY A 146 8.87 -5.53 -7.47
C GLY A 146 7.73 -6.28 -6.78
N TYR A 147 6.53 -5.69 -6.69
CA TYR A 147 5.36 -6.39 -6.13
C TYR A 147 4.99 -7.64 -6.93
N THR A 148 5.10 -7.59 -8.26
CA THR A 148 4.88 -8.75 -9.13
C THR A 148 5.90 -9.86 -8.83
N GLY A 149 7.18 -9.51 -8.73
CA GLY A 149 8.26 -10.43 -8.40
C GLY A 149 8.11 -11.07 -7.02
N PHE A 150 7.74 -10.26 -6.03
CA PHE A 150 7.45 -10.74 -4.68
C PHE A 150 6.34 -11.79 -4.69
N ILE A 151 5.21 -11.50 -5.35
CA ILE A 151 4.06 -12.42 -5.43
C ILE A 151 4.48 -13.73 -6.11
N HIS A 152 5.29 -13.67 -7.17
CA HIS A 152 5.77 -14.88 -7.82
C HIS A 152 6.69 -15.72 -6.94
N LEU A 153 7.68 -15.12 -6.26
CA LEU A 153 8.55 -15.88 -5.34
C LEU A 153 7.77 -16.47 -4.18
N ALA A 154 6.81 -15.72 -3.65
CA ALA A 154 5.95 -16.20 -2.59
C ALA A 154 5.07 -17.38 -3.06
N ARG A 155 4.56 -17.29 -4.29
CA ARG A 155 3.82 -18.39 -4.94
C ARG A 155 4.69 -19.62 -5.14
N ILE A 156 5.96 -19.44 -5.53
CA ILE A 156 6.92 -20.54 -5.64
C ILE A 156 7.13 -21.22 -4.28
N HIS A 157 7.24 -20.45 -3.20
CA HIS A 157 7.44 -20.99 -1.85
C HIS A 157 6.27 -21.87 -1.42
N ILE A 158 5.04 -21.38 -1.54
CA ILE A 158 3.84 -22.12 -1.12
C ILE A 158 3.57 -23.34 -2.01
N LEU A 159 4.04 -23.33 -3.26
CA LEU A 159 3.95 -24.45 -4.20
C LEU A 159 5.17 -25.38 -4.15
N LYS A 160 5.99 -25.35 -3.09
CA LYS A 160 7.20 -26.19 -2.96
C LYS A 160 6.96 -27.67 -3.26
N ASP A 161 5.82 -28.22 -2.85
CA ASP A 161 5.48 -29.63 -3.10
C ASP A 161 5.11 -29.89 -4.56
N HIS A 162 4.54 -28.92 -5.27
CA HIS A 162 4.31 -29.00 -6.71
C HIS A 162 5.63 -28.96 -7.48
N PHE A 163 6.58 -28.13 -7.04
CA PHE A 163 7.93 -28.06 -7.63
C PHE A 163 8.75 -29.34 -7.41
N LYS A 164 8.46 -30.14 -6.39
CA LYS A 164 9.09 -31.46 -6.19
C LYS A 164 8.68 -32.48 -7.25
N VAL A 165 7.43 -32.44 -7.69
CA VAL A 165 6.88 -33.37 -8.71
C VAL A 165 6.84 -32.74 -10.11
N MET A 166 7.43 -31.55 -10.27
CA MET A 166 7.49 -30.89 -11.56
C MET A 166 8.37 -31.69 -12.52
N ASP A 167 7.84 -32.01 -13.70
CA ASP A 167 8.60 -32.60 -14.79
C ASP A 167 9.66 -31.59 -15.25
N ARG A 168 10.93 -31.93 -15.02
CA ARG A 168 12.09 -31.08 -15.35
C ARG A 168 12.62 -31.31 -16.76
N THR A 169 12.21 -32.39 -17.43
CA THR A 169 12.77 -32.83 -18.71
C THR A 169 11.80 -32.59 -19.88
N ALA A 170 10.53 -32.30 -19.59
CA ALA A 170 9.57 -31.90 -20.61
C ALA A 170 8.47 -30.97 -20.09
N LEU A 171 7.86 -30.23 -21.01
CA LEU A 171 6.60 -29.52 -20.74
C LEU A 171 5.48 -30.52 -20.49
N THR A 172 4.79 -30.36 -19.35
CA THR A 172 3.75 -31.29 -18.93
C THR A 172 2.51 -31.17 -19.83
N GLN A 173 2.20 -32.26 -20.53
CA GLN A 173 0.97 -32.41 -21.30
C GLN A 173 -0.14 -32.98 -20.42
N ARG A 174 -1.34 -32.41 -20.50
CA ARG A 174 -2.49 -32.93 -19.73
C ARG A 174 -3.17 -34.07 -20.46
N THR A 175 -3.39 -35.17 -19.77
CA THR A 175 -4.18 -36.30 -20.28
C THR A 175 -5.64 -35.85 -20.49
N LYS A 176 -6.12 -35.95 -21.73
CA LYS A 176 -7.49 -35.52 -22.08
C LYS A 176 -8.52 -36.40 -21.36
N GLY A 177 -9.48 -35.77 -20.70
CA GLY A 177 -10.61 -36.45 -20.06
C GLY A 177 -10.33 -37.06 -18.69
N ALA A 178 -9.12 -36.87 -18.14
CA ALA A 178 -8.76 -37.32 -16.79
C ALA A 178 -8.07 -36.20 -16.01
N ILE A 179 -8.24 -36.18 -14.69
CA ILE A 179 -7.48 -35.31 -13.79
C ILE A 179 -6.41 -36.19 -13.14
N VAL A 180 -5.18 -36.09 -13.64
CA VAL A 180 -4.01 -36.73 -13.02
C VAL A 180 -3.36 -35.69 -12.11
N GLU A 181 -3.29 -35.98 -10.81
CA GLU A 181 -2.85 -35.01 -9.80
C GLU A 181 -1.40 -34.54 -10.02
N GLU A 182 -0.50 -35.46 -10.36
CA GLU A 182 0.91 -35.14 -10.65
C GLU A 182 1.05 -34.25 -11.89
N GLU A 183 0.33 -34.54 -12.98
CA GLU A 183 0.30 -33.68 -14.17
C GLU A 183 -0.25 -32.29 -13.83
N ALA A 184 -1.29 -32.19 -13.01
CA ALA A 184 -1.86 -30.92 -12.59
C ALA A 184 -0.86 -30.11 -11.75
N LYS A 185 -0.19 -30.76 -10.79
CA LYS A 185 0.85 -30.14 -9.95
C LYS A 185 2.04 -29.66 -10.78
N SER A 186 2.56 -30.51 -11.65
CA SER A 186 3.68 -30.19 -12.54
C SER A 186 3.32 -29.04 -13.48
N SER A 187 2.17 -29.11 -14.16
CA SER A 187 1.67 -28.06 -15.06
C SER A 187 1.56 -26.70 -14.37
N LEU A 188 1.12 -26.66 -13.10
CA LEU A 188 1.05 -25.42 -12.34
C LEU A 188 2.43 -24.89 -11.94
N ALA A 189 3.34 -25.76 -11.51
CA ALA A 189 4.72 -25.39 -11.18
C ALA A 189 5.43 -24.79 -12.41
N GLN A 190 5.31 -25.44 -13.58
CA GLN A 190 5.86 -24.97 -14.85
C GLN A 190 5.28 -23.62 -15.27
N LYS A 191 3.96 -23.43 -15.14
CA LYS A 191 3.32 -22.13 -15.40
C LYS A 191 3.85 -21.04 -14.46
N THR A 192 3.95 -21.34 -13.17
CA THR A 192 4.46 -20.39 -12.17
C THR A 192 5.90 -19.99 -12.48
N LEU A 193 6.75 -20.96 -12.87
CA LEU A 193 8.13 -20.73 -13.29
C LEU A 193 8.21 -19.83 -14.53
N LEU A 194 7.39 -20.11 -15.55
CA LEU A 194 7.28 -19.29 -16.77
C LEU A 194 6.94 -17.84 -16.46
N GLU A 195 5.93 -17.61 -15.61
CA GLU A 195 5.48 -16.27 -15.23
C GLU A 195 6.56 -15.51 -14.44
N PHE A 196 7.24 -16.18 -13.51
CA PHE A 196 8.37 -15.61 -12.78
C PHE A 196 9.52 -15.24 -13.73
N ALA A 197 9.96 -16.18 -14.56
CA ALA A 197 11.08 -16.01 -15.49
C ALA A 197 10.82 -14.87 -16.48
N PHE A 198 9.60 -14.80 -17.04
CA PHE A 198 9.23 -13.75 -17.97
C PHE A 198 9.15 -12.38 -17.29
N SER A 199 8.61 -12.30 -16.07
CA SER A 199 8.46 -11.01 -15.36
C SER A 199 9.82 -10.51 -14.87
N MET A 200 10.54 -11.35 -14.13
CA MET A 200 11.76 -11.01 -13.39
C MET A 200 13.04 -11.16 -14.20
N GLY A 201 12.99 -11.83 -15.35
CA GLY A 201 14.12 -11.91 -16.27
C GLY A 201 14.63 -10.53 -16.69
N THR A 202 15.95 -10.39 -16.76
CA THR A 202 16.60 -9.30 -17.49
C THR A 202 16.29 -9.40 -18.99
N ASP A 203 16.49 -8.32 -19.73
CA ASP A 203 16.27 -8.33 -21.18
C ASP A 203 17.18 -9.35 -21.88
N ALA A 204 18.37 -9.63 -21.35
CA ALA A 204 19.26 -10.68 -21.84
C ALA A 204 18.63 -12.07 -21.68
N LEU A 205 18.09 -12.39 -20.49
CA LEU A 205 17.37 -13.64 -20.25
C LEU A 205 16.12 -13.73 -21.15
N LYS A 206 15.39 -12.62 -21.33
CA LYS A 206 14.20 -12.61 -22.20
C LYS A 206 14.54 -12.83 -23.66
N LYS A 207 15.65 -12.30 -24.15
CA LYS A 207 16.16 -12.61 -25.49
C LYS A 207 16.49 -14.10 -25.65
N GLU A 208 17.06 -14.72 -24.62
CA GLU A 208 17.48 -16.14 -24.67
C GLU A 208 16.30 -17.12 -24.64
N TYR A 209 15.24 -16.84 -23.87
CA TYR A 209 14.17 -17.82 -23.60
C TYR A 209 12.78 -17.41 -24.10
N PHE A 210 12.54 -16.14 -24.43
CA PHE A 210 11.20 -15.58 -24.72
C PHE A 210 11.11 -14.80 -26.04
N MET A 211 12.15 -14.86 -26.87
CA MET A 211 12.21 -14.23 -28.18
C MET A 211 12.51 -15.29 -29.24
N ASN A 212 11.73 -15.28 -30.32
CA ASN A 212 12.03 -16.03 -31.51
C ASN A 212 12.50 -15.03 -32.58
N ASP A 213 13.81 -14.90 -32.79
CA ASP A 213 14.35 -13.95 -33.76
C ASP A 213 14.47 -14.58 -35.17
N TRP A 214 13.33 -15.00 -35.70
CA TRP A 214 13.24 -15.63 -37.03
C TRP A 214 13.79 -14.74 -38.17
N SER A 215 13.69 -13.41 -38.03
CA SER A 215 14.20 -12.41 -38.96
C SER A 215 15.69 -12.12 -38.79
N GLY A 216 16.30 -12.51 -37.66
CA GLY A 216 17.70 -12.22 -37.31
C GLY A 216 18.01 -10.74 -37.10
N ASP A 217 16.98 -9.89 -36.96
CA ASP A 217 17.13 -8.44 -36.82
C ASP A 217 17.07 -7.96 -35.36
N GLY A 218 16.84 -8.89 -34.43
CA GLY A 218 16.77 -8.64 -32.99
C GLY A 218 15.56 -7.83 -32.55
N LYS A 219 14.54 -7.66 -33.42
CA LYS A 219 13.36 -6.81 -33.15
C LYS A 219 12.10 -7.61 -32.81
N SER A 220 12.19 -8.92 -32.76
CA SER A 220 11.06 -9.77 -32.40
C SER A 220 10.59 -9.47 -30.97
N PRO A 221 9.27 -9.36 -30.73
CA PRO A 221 8.75 -9.03 -29.41
C PRO A 221 8.99 -10.17 -28.41
N PHE A 222 9.22 -9.82 -27.15
CA PHE A 222 9.15 -10.81 -26.07
C PHE A 222 7.70 -11.22 -25.85
N VAL A 223 7.45 -12.52 -25.85
CA VAL A 223 6.14 -13.08 -25.50
C VAL A 223 6.30 -14.05 -24.34
N ARG A 224 5.27 -14.14 -23.49
CA ARG A 224 5.26 -15.05 -22.34
C ARG A 224 4.96 -16.48 -22.80
N LYS A 225 5.88 -17.04 -23.58
CA LYS A 225 5.90 -18.39 -24.12
C LYS A 225 7.36 -18.81 -24.31
N TRP A 226 7.74 -20.02 -23.90
CA TRP A 226 9.09 -20.50 -24.13
C TRP A 226 9.43 -20.52 -25.62
N GLY A 227 10.64 -20.09 -25.97
CA GLY A 227 11.07 -19.93 -27.36
C GLY A 227 10.47 -18.76 -28.11
N GLY A 228 9.54 -17.99 -27.53
CA GLY A 228 9.02 -16.76 -28.11
C GLY A 228 7.87 -16.94 -29.12
N HIS A 229 7.65 -15.93 -29.95
CA HIS A 229 6.51 -15.89 -30.87
C HIS A 229 6.67 -16.96 -31.97
N GLN A 230 5.60 -17.71 -32.25
CA GLN A 230 5.62 -18.77 -33.27
C GLN A 230 6.68 -19.87 -33.06
N SER A 231 7.19 -20.06 -31.84
CA SER A 231 8.02 -21.24 -31.54
C SER A 231 7.21 -22.52 -31.75
N ASP A 232 7.85 -23.52 -32.35
CA ASP A 232 7.32 -24.89 -32.42
C ASP A 232 7.50 -25.62 -31.08
N ASP A 233 6.84 -26.79 -30.95
CA ASP A 233 6.83 -27.56 -29.71
C ASP A 233 8.22 -28.04 -29.29
N PHE A 234 9.11 -28.30 -30.26
CA PHE A 234 10.49 -28.74 -29.99
C PHE A 234 11.31 -27.60 -29.39
N THR A 235 11.26 -26.42 -29.99
CA THR A 235 11.94 -25.22 -29.52
C THR A 235 11.39 -24.78 -28.16
N GLU A 236 10.07 -24.85 -27.99
CA GLU A 236 9.43 -24.53 -26.72
C GLU A 236 9.95 -25.44 -25.59
N ASN A 237 10.02 -26.75 -25.85
CA ASN A 237 10.53 -27.73 -24.89
C ASN A 237 12.03 -27.56 -24.63
N GLU A 238 12.85 -27.37 -25.66
CA GLU A 238 14.29 -27.14 -25.52
C GLU A 238 14.58 -25.94 -24.61
N ARG A 239 13.88 -24.82 -24.84
CA ARG A 239 14.04 -23.60 -24.05
C ARG A 239 13.57 -23.78 -22.61
N TYR A 240 12.47 -24.49 -22.40
CA TYR A 240 12.00 -24.85 -21.07
C TYR A 240 13.04 -25.68 -20.30
N VAL A 241 13.51 -26.79 -20.89
CA VAL A 241 14.47 -27.70 -20.24
C VAL A 241 15.78 -26.98 -19.94
N SER A 242 16.34 -26.25 -20.91
CA SER A 242 17.57 -25.47 -20.72
C SER A 242 17.42 -24.43 -19.59
N PHE A 243 16.27 -23.76 -19.50
CA PHE A 243 15.99 -22.83 -18.41
C PHE A 243 15.95 -23.54 -17.05
N VAL A 244 15.25 -24.67 -16.98
CA VAL A 244 15.10 -25.46 -15.75
C VAL A 244 16.46 -25.92 -15.24
N GLU A 245 17.28 -26.51 -16.10
CA GLU A 245 18.62 -26.98 -15.75
C GLU A 245 19.52 -25.86 -15.21
N LYS A 246 19.40 -24.66 -15.78
CA LYS A 246 20.28 -23.53 -15.46
C LYS A 246 19.83 -22.71 -14.25
N TYR A 247 18.52 -22.57 -14.04
CA TYR A 247 17.98 -21.57 -13.13
C TYR A 247 16.99 -22.07 -12.08
N LEU A 248 16.36 -23.24 -12.25
CA LEU A 248 15.30 -23.67 -11.34
C LEU A 248 15.77 -23.71 -9.89
N ASP A 249 16.87 -24.40 -9.60
CA ASP A 249 17.33 -24.58 -8.23
C ASP A 249 17.78 -23.25 -7.58
N ILE A 250 18.28 -22.30 -8.38
CA ILE A 250 18.61 -20.95 -7.93
C ILE A 250 17.35 -20.20 -7.50
N ILE A 251 16.26 -20.31 -8.28
CA ILE A 251 14.99 -19.65 -8.00
C ILE A 251 14.31 -20.28 -6.79
N LEU A 252 14.31 -21.61 -6.68
CA LEU A 252 13.76 -22.33 -5.54
C LEU A 252 14.48 -21.93 -4.25
N LYS A 253 15.82 -21.87 -4.29
CA LYS A 253 16.61 -21.40 -3.16
C LYS A 253 16.33 -19.93 -2.81
N TRP A 254 16.20 -19.06 -3.81
CA TRP A 254 15.86 -17.66 -3.58
C TRP A 254 14.53 -17.49 -2.85
N SER A 255 13.54 -18.28 -3.27
CA SER A 255 12.21 -18.33 -2.64
C SER A 255 12.30 -18.87 -1.20
N GLU A 256 13.03 -19.97 -0.97
CA GLU A 256 13.19 -20.54 0.37
C GLU A 256 13.90 -19.60 1.35
N ASP A 257 14.99 -18.98 0.93
CA ASP A 257 15.78 -18.06 1.77
C ASP A 257 14.95 -16.82 2.20
N PHE A 258 13.99 -16.39 1.37
CA PHE A 258 13.13 -15.25 1.66
C PHE A 258 11.90 -15.61 2.53
N PHE A 259 11.28 -16.77 2.27
CA PHE A 259 10.01 -17.18 2.88
C PHE A 259 10.16 -18.27 3.97
N ALA A 260 11.35 -18.41 4.59
CA ALA A 260 11.77 -19.58 5.37
C ALA A 260 10.78 -20.10 6.45
N ASP A 261 9.95 -19.24 7.05
CA ASP A 261 8.98 -19.60 8.09
C ASP A 261 7.52 -19.55 7.63
N GLY A 262 7.25 -19.23 6.35
CA GLY A 262 5.90 -19.07 5.81
C GLY A 262 5.10 -17.92 6.43
N THR A 263 5.74 -17.06 7.24
CA THR A 263 5.10 -15.89 7.87
C THR A 263 5.83 -14.62 7.50
N HIS A 264 5.10 -13.53 7.32
CA HIS A 264 5.71 -12.28 6.87
C HIS A 264 5.14 -11.11 7.63
N ASP A 265 6.04 -10.29 8.16
CA ASP A 265 5.69 -9.04 8.82
C ASP A 265 5.63 -7.92 7.76
N PHE A 266 4.52 -7.21 7.73
CA PHE A 266 4.26 -6.14 6.78
C PHE A 266 3.84 -4.87 7.49
N GLN A 267 4.10 -3.73 6.82
CA GLN A 267 3.31 -2.54 7.05
C GLN A 267 2.11 -2.57 6.09
N LEU A 268 0.93 -2.91 6.62
CA LEU A 268 -0.30 -2.85 5.86
C LEU A 268 -0.88 -1.44 5.92
N VAL A 269 -1.26 -0.90 4.77
CA VAL A 269 -1.69 0.49 4.61
C VAL A 269 -3.03 0.52 3.90
N TYR A 270 -3.95 1.34 4.39
CA TYR A 270 -5.24 1.58 3.77
C TYR A 270 -5.44 3.06 3.49
N ALA A 271 -5.87 3.37 2.27
CA ALA A 271 -6.42 4.67 1.96
C ALA A 271 -7.83 4.76 2.58
N ILE A 272 -8.04 5.72 3.49
CA ILE A 272 -9.30 5.87 4.21
C ILE A 272 -9.89 7.27 4.04
N LYS A 273 -11.09 7.48 4.60
CA LYS A 273 -11.77 8.78 4.63
C LYS A 273 -12.46 8.96 5.97
N PHE A 274 -12.58 10.21 6.42
CA PHE A 274 -13.47 10.57 7.52
C PHE A 274 -14.93 10.26 7.17
N GLN A 275 -15.67 9.75 8.15
CA GLN A 275 -17.09 9.46 8.05
C GLN A 275 -17.87 10.71 8.48
N GLY A 276 -18.06 11.63 7.53
CA GLY A 276 -18.78 12.88 7.76
C GLY A 276 -17.90 14.03 8.26
N GLN A 277 -18.53 15.02 8.88
CA GLN A 277 -17.89 16.22 9.41
C GLN A 277 -17.24 15.97 10.78
N TYR A 278 -16.43 16.92 11.23
CA TYR A 278 -15.88 16.91 12.58
C TYR A 278 -16.99 16.92 13.64
N ASP A 279 -16.89 15.98 14.58
CA ASP A 279 -17.79 15.86 15.71
C ASP A 279 -17.25 16.71 16.86
N PHE A 280 -17.86 17.88 17.04
CA PHE A 280 -17.44 18.83 18.07
C PHE A 280 -17.78 18.39 19.49
N ASP A 281 -18.67 17.43 19.68
CA ASP A 281 -19.09 16.97 21.01
C ASP A 281 -18.14 15.88 21.49
N HIS A 282 -17.68 15.03 20.57
CA HIS A 282 -16.68 14.00 20.85
C HIS A 282 -15.23 14.48 20.61
N GLY A 283 -15.04 15.62 19.94
CA GLY A 283 -13.73 16.25 19.72
C GLY A 283 -12.86 15.51 18.70
N GLY A 284 -13.42 15.14 17.55
CA GLY A 284 -12.68 14.38 16.55
C GLY A 284 -13.46 14.04 15.29
N PHE A 285 -12.91 13.12 14.50
CA PHE A 285 -13.57 12.56 13.33
C PHE A 285 -13.89 11.08 13.54
N TRP A 286 -15.01 10.63 12.99
CA TRP A 286 -15.32 9.21 12.92
C TRP A 286 -14.59 8.56 11.73
N LEU A 287 -13.96 7.41 11.96
CA LEU A 287 -13.23 6.64 10.96
C LEU A 287 -13.78 5.23 10.86
N ARG A 288 -14.06 4.76 9.65
CA ARG A 288 -14.40 3.35 9.42
C ARG A 288 -13.12 2.54 9.27
N LEU A 289 -12.89 1.58 10.15
CA LEU A 289 -11.73 0.69 10.07
C LEU A 289 -11.91 -0.35 8.95
N PRO A 290 -10.93 -0.54 8.06
CA PRO A 290 -11.07 -1.32 6.84
C PRO A 290 -10.73 -2.81 7.06
N ILE A 291 -11.33 -3.47 8.05
CA ILE A 291 -10.91 -4.83 8.46
C ILE A 291 -11.82 -5.93 7.90
N LYS A 292 -13.07 -5.59 7.55
CA LYS A 292 -14.00 -6.49 6.83
C LYS A 292 -13.87 -6.42 5.30
N ARG A 293 -12.97 -5.60 4.77
CA ARG A 293 -12.78 -5.41 3.33
C ARG A 293 -11.30 -5.53 3.01
N PRO A 294 -10.89 -6.38 2.06
CA PRO A 294 -9.50 -6.45 1.68
C PRO A 294 -9.04 -5.08 1.16
N PRO A 295 -7.76 -4.71 1.33
CA PRO A 295 -7.26 -3.43 0.86
C PRO A 295 -7.46 -3.32 -0.66
N LEU A 296 -8.05 -2.21 -1.12
CA LEU A 296 -8.10 -1.89 -2.54
C LEU A 296 -6.69 -1.45 -2.98
N GLY A 297 -6.02 -2.24 -3.82
CA GLY A 297 -4.67 -1.95 -4.30
C GLY A 297 -3.99 -3.15 -4.97
N VAL A 298 -2.87 -2.89 -5.66
CA VAL A 298 -2.21 -3.80 -6.62
C VAL A 298 -1.63 -5.08 -5.98
N SER A 299 -1.49 -5.17 -4.66
CA SER A 299 -0.72 -6.26 -4.02
C SER A 299 -1.40 -7.01 -2.86
N ALA A 300 -2.68 -6.76 -2.56
CA ALA A 300 -3.21 -7.13 -1.24
C ALA A 300 -4.36 -8.16 -1.20
N LEU A 301 -5.01 -8.46 -2.34
CA LEU A 301 -6.26 -9.25 -2.31
C LEU A 301 -6.07 -10.67 -1.77
N GLU A 302 -4.90 -11.29 -1.98
CA GLU A 302 -4.66 -12.68 -1.56
C GLU A 302 -3.98 -12.78 -0.18
N TYR A 303 -3.02 -11.90 0.16
CA TYR A 303 -2.22 -11.97 1.40
C TYR A 303 -2.93 -11.51 2.67
N PHE A 304 -3.97 -10.68 2.53
CA PHE A 304 -4.67 -10.06 3.66
C PHE A 304 -6.18 -10.29 3.54
N ASN A 305 -6.55 -11.52 3.18
CA ASN A 305 -7.94 -11.89 2.91
C ASN A 305 -8.74 -12.06 4.21
N THR A 306 -8.23 -12.88 5.14
CA THR A 306 -8.96 -13.24 6.36
C THR A 306 -8.26 -12.69 7.60
N PHE A 307 -8.92 -11.79 8.33
CA PHE A 307 -8.41 -11.36 9.63
C PHE A 307 -8.62 -12.46 10.68
N SER A 308 -7.53 -12.94 11.29
CA SER A 308 -7.55 -14.05 12.26
C SER A 308 -6.72 -13.65 13.50
N PRO A 309 -7.29 -12.92 14.46
CA PRO A 309 -6.53 -12.33 15.56
C PRO A 309 -5.91 -13.36 16.50
N GLU A 310 -4.63 -13.18 16.84
CA GLU A 310 -3.92 -14.02 17.81
C GLU A 310 -3.63 -13.28 19.14
N THR A 311 -3.84 -11.98 19.17
CA THR A 311 -3.53 -11.11 20.33
C THR A 311 -4.77 -10.74 21.10
N THR A 312 -4.63 -10.42 22.39
CA THR A 312 -5.77 -10.01 23.24
C THR A 312 -6.50 -8.79 22.67
N TYR A 313 -5.77 -7.76 22.25
CA TYR A 313 -6.36 -6.55 21.66
C TYR A 313 -6.99 -6.84 20.29
N GLY A 314 -6.40 -7.71 19.47
CA GLY A 314 -6.97 -8.14 18.19
C GLY A 314 -8.29 -8.90 18.38
N ASN A 315 -8.35 -9.79 19.37
CA ASN A 315 -9.56 -10.55 19.72
C ASN A 315 -10.66 -9.64 20.27
N GLN A 316 -10.32 -8.70 21.16
CA GLN A 316 -11.27 -7.71 21.67
C GLN A 316 -11.83 -6.82 20.56
N PHE A 317 -10.97 -6.37 19.65
CA PHE A 317 -11.37 -5.62 18.47
C PHE A 317 -12.34 -6.45 17.60
N TYR A 318 -11.93 -7.67 17.23
CA TYR A 318 -12.69 -8.54 16.34
C TYR A 318 -14.07 -8.87 16.91
N GLY A 319 -14.12 -9.29 18.18
CA GLY A 319 -15.38 -9.62 18.87
C GLY A 319 -16.36 -8.45 18.86
N LYS A 320 -15.90 -7.21 19.11
CA LYS A 320 -16.76 -6.03 19.08
C LYS A 320 -17.27 -5.69 17.68
N THR A 321 -16.45 -5.89 16.64
CA THR A 321 -16.85 -5.59 15.26
C THR A 321 -17.66 -6.70 14.58
N GLU A 322 -17.60 -7.93 15.08
CA GLU A 322 -18.39 -9.06 14.59
C GLU A 322 -19.73 -9.20 15.30
N GLN A 323 -19.81 -8.91 16.60
CA GLN A 323 -21.03 -9.11 17.39
C GLN A 323 -22.12 -8.06 17.14
N VAL A 324 -21.78 -6.94 16.49
CA VAL A 324 -22.64 -5.75 16.47
C VAL A 324 -22.71 -5.15 15.07
N ASP A 325 -23.67 -5.63 14.27
CA ASP A 325 -23.86 -5.17 12.88
C ASP A 325 -24.09 -3.66 12.73
N TYR A 326 -24.63 -2.99 13.77
CA TYR A 326 -24.86 -1.53 13.74
C TYR A 326 -23.60 -0.71 14.06
N ILE A 327 -22.59 -1.31 14.70
CA ILE A 327 -21.27 -0.68 14.82
C ILE A 327 -20.65 -0.86 13.45
N ASN A 328 -20.83 0.13 12.57
CA ASN A 328 -20.23 0.21 11.22
C ASN A 328 -18.68 0.26 11.24
N ALA A 329 -18.04 -0.31 12.28
CA ALA A 329 -16.65 -0.20 12.66
C ALA A 329 -16.15 1.26 12.68
N GLU A 330 -17.04 2.19 13.04
CA GLU A 330 -16.72 3.61 13.17
C GLU A 330 -16.11 3.89 14.53
N VAL A 331 -14.84 4.29 14.53
CA VAL A 331 -14.06 4.63 15.71
C VAL A 331 -13.70 6.11 15.72
N LEU A 332 -13.66 6.71 16.90
CA LEU A 332 -13.32 8.12 17.06
C LEU A 332 -11.81 8.31 16.93
N PHE A 333 -11.40 9.17 16.00
CA PHE A 333 -10.07 9.73 15.93
C PHE A 333 -10.08 11.14 16.52
N LYS A 334 -9.55 11.28 17.74
CA LYS A 334 -9.48 12.56 18.44
C LYS A 334 -8.50 13.51 17.74
N MET A 335 -8.93 14.73 17.52
CA MET A 335 -8.13 15.79 16.91
C MET A 335 -8.65 17.12 17.43
N ASN A 336 -7.81 18.08 17.76
CA ASN A 336 -8.30 19.39 18.18
C ASN A 336 -8.89 20.17 17.00
N PRO A 337 -9.85 21.08 17.25
CA PRO A 337 -10.56 21.79 16.18
C PRO A 337 -9.65 22.58 15.24
N GLU A 338 -8.58 23.19 15.74
CA GLU A 338 -7.66 24.00 14.93
C GLU A 338 -6.87 23.13 13.93
N LYS A 339 -6.42 21.92 14.34
CA LYS A 339 -5.77 20.98 13.41
C LYS A 339 -6.78 20.39 12.44
N ALA A 340 -8.00 20.12 12.88
CA ALA A 340 -9.07 19.64 12.02
C ALA A 340 -9.40 20.64 10.91
N GLU A 341 -9.45 21.93 11.22
CA GLU A 341 -9.64 23.01 10.26
C GLU A 341 -8.53 23.05 9.21
N ALA A 342 -7.27 23.06 9.66
CA ALA A 342 -6.12 23.07 8.77
C ALA A 342 -6.10 21.86 7.84
N LEU A 343 -6.49 20.68 8.36
CA LEU A 343 -6.56 19.44 7.60
C LEU A 343 -7.67 19.45 6.56
N ILE A 344 -8.89 19.91 6.90
CA ILE A 344 -10.02 19.99 5.97
C ILE A 344 -9.74 20.96 4.83
N ASN A 345 -9.06 22.06 5.12
CA ASN A 345 -8.73 23.10 4.13
C ASN A 345 -7.56 22.72 3.22
N ASP A 346 -6.76 21.71 3.58
CA ASP A 346 -5.64 21.21 2.77
C ASP A 346 -6.13 20.24 1.69
N LYS A 347 -6.20 20.73 0.44
CA LYS A 347 -6.62 19.93 -0.73
C LYS A 347 -5.64 18.82 -1.12
N SER A 348 -4.43 18.81 -0.56
CA SER A 348 -3.42 17.77 -0.80
C SER A 348 -3.57 16.55 0.11
N VAL A 349 -4.48 16.58 1.08
CA VAL A 349 -4.63 15.51 2.07
C VAL A 349 -5.07 14.20 1.41
N LEU A 350 -4.33 13.15 1.71
CA LEU A 350 -4.67 11.77 1.40
C LEU A 350 -4.50 10.93 2.67
N LEU A 351 -5.61 10.61 3.33
CA LEU A 351 -5.57 9.88 4.58
C LEU A 351 -5.11 8.43 4.37
N GLN A 352 -4.05 8.05 5.07
CA GLN A 352 -3.49 6.69 5.07
C GLN A 352 -3.48 6.16 6.50
N LEU A 353 -4.11 5.01 6.72
CA LEU A 353 -4.05 4.28 7.98
C LEU A 353 -3.05 3.14 7.85
N THR A 354 -2.05 3.10 8.72
CA THR A 354 -1.02 2.08 8.72
C THR A 354 -1.15 1.18 9.94
N MET A 355 -0.86 -0.11 9.76
CA MET A 355 -0.89 -1.12 10.80
C MET A 355 0.24 -2.14 10.57
N LYS A 356 0.91 -2.54 11.65
CA LYS A 356 1.91 -3.61 11.59
C LYS A 356 1.19 -4.95 11.72
N VAL A 357 1.35 -5.83 10.72
CA VAL A 357 0.64 -7.11 10.66
C VAL A 357 1.59 -8.25 10.32
N LYS A 358 1.20 -9.47 10.71
CA LYS A 358 1.80 -10.71 10.21
C LYS A 358 0.80 -11.39 9.29
N SER A 359 1.20 -11.74 8.08
CA SER A 359 0.45 -12.65 7.20
C SER A 359 0.96 -14.07 7.37
N VAL A 360 0.05 -15.04 7.34
CA VAL A 360 0.29 -16.46 7.53
C VAL A 360 -0.45 -17.22 6.45
N PHE A 361 0.29 -18.00 5.66
CA PHE A 361 -0.29 -18.96 4.72
C PHE A 361 -1.01 -20.06 5.50
N LYS A 362 -2.23 -20.43 5.08
CA LYS A 362 -3.01 -21.51 5.69
C LYS A 362 -3.06 -22.72 4.78
N ASP A 363 -3.68 -22.57 3.63
CA ASP A 363 -3.95 -23.63 2.69
C ASP A 363 -4.23 -23.06 1.30
N PHE A 364 -4.53 -23.94 0.35
CA PHE A 364 -5.09 -23.58 -0.93
C PHE A 364 -6.59 -23.87 -0.94
N ASP A 365 -7.35 -23.07 -1.68
CA ASP A 365 -8.69 -23.46 -2.08
C ASP A 365 -8.61 -24.77 -2.88
N THR A 366 -9.29 -25.80 -2.39
CA THR A 366 -9.33 -27.14 -2.97
C THR A 366 -10.55 -27.38 -3.85
N ALA A 367 -11.45 -26.38 -3.98
CA ALA A 367 -12.67 -26.50 -4.77
C ALA A 367 -12.39 -26.76 -6.27
N ASN A 368 -11.22 -26.36 -6.77
CA ASN A 368 -10.79 -26.63 -8.14
C ASN A 368 -9.30 -27.02 -8.20
N PRO A 369 -8.94 -28.26 -8.58
CA PRO A 369 -7.56 -28.74 -8.62
C PRO A 369 -6.71 -28.06 -9.71
N PHE A 370 -7.30 -27.17 -10.53
CA PHE A 370 -6.59 -26.37 -11.52
C PHE A 370 -6.50 -24.88 -11.13
N VAL A 371 -7.16 -24.47 -10.05
CA VAL A 371 -7.14 -23.11 -9.53
C VAL A 371 -6.70 -23.16 -8.08
N TYR A 372 -5.38 -23.16 -7.86
CA TYR A 372 -4.78 -23.04 -6.54
C TYR A 372 -4.75 -21.57 -6.15
N SER A 373 -5.83 -21.11 -5.54
CA SER A 373 -5.89 -19.80 -4.89
C SER A 373 -5.40 -19.95 -3.45
N PRO A 374 -4.31 -19.29 -3.07
CA PRO A 374 -3.79 -19.40 -1.72
C PRO A 374 -4.68 -18.64 -0.74
N ASN A 375 -4.89 -19.25 0.42
CA ASN A 375 -5.60 -18.64 1.52
C ASN A 375 -4.60 -18.14 2.56
N PHE A 376 -4.57 -16.83 2.74
CA PHE A 376 -3.79 -16.20 3.80
C PHE A 376 -4.70 -15.59 4.86
N THR A 377 -4.28 -15.77 6.09
CA THR A 377 -4.79 -15.00 7.22
C THR A 377 -3.81 -13.93 7.63
N PHE A 378 -4.27 -12.90 8.32
CA PHE A 378 -3.40 -11.92 8.94
C PHE A 378 -3.87 -11.51 10.33
N HIS A 379 -2.94 -11.08 11.17
CA HIS A 379 -3.22 -10.53 12.49
C HIS A 379 -2.33 -9.32 12.81
N PHE A 380 -2.77 -8.51 13.76
CA PHE A 380 -2.01 -7.35 14.24
C PHE A 380 -0.82 -7.78 15.09
N LEU A 381 0.33 -7.14 14.85
CA LEU A 381 1.53 -7.28 15.67
C LEU A 381 1.69 -6.16 16.71
N ASP A 382 0.95 -5.05 16.54
CA ASP A 382 0.97 -3.89 17.42
C ASP A 382 -0.48 -3.46 17.73
N PRO A 383 -0.81 -3.08 18.98
CA PRO A 383 -2.10 -2.47 19.29
C PRO A 383 -2.31 -1.08 18.66
N VAL A 384 -1.26 -0.45 18.10
CA VAL A 384 -1.31 0.90 17.56
C VAL A 384 -1.47 0.90 16.03
N MET A 385 -2.48 1.62 15.56
CA MET A 385 -2.60 2.03 14.16
C MET A 385 -2.23 3.51 14.03
N GLU A 386 -1.57 3.90 12.95
CA GLU A 386 -1.12 5.27 12.75
C GLU A 386 -1.83 5.91 11.56
N LEU A 387 -2.26 7.16 11.72
CA LEU A 387 -2.90 7.92 10.66
C LEU A 387 -1.93 8.94 10.08
N TYR A 388 -1.86 9.01 8.76
CA TYR A 388 -1.03 9.95 7.99
C TYR A 388 -1.86 10.78 7.02
N ALA A 389 -1.36 11.94 6.65
CA ALA A 389 -2.04 12.89 5.74
C ALA A 389 -1.57 12.79 4.28
N ASP A 390 -0.61 11.92 3.97
CA ASP A 390 0.08 11.83 2.68
C ASP A 390 0.38 10.37 2.29
N ALA A 391 0.54 10.14 0.98
CA ALA A 391 0.87 8.82 0.44
C ALA A 391 2.26 8.32 0.85
N GLN A 392 3.21 9.23 1.10
CA GLN A 392 4.58 8.88 1.50
C GLN A 392 4.70 8.47 2.98
N LEU A 393 3.63 8.61 3.77
CA LEU A 393 3.61 8.32 5.20
C LEU A 393 4.61 9.17 6.01
N THR A 394 4.75 10.44 5.63
CA THR A 394 5.70 11.39 6.27
C THR A 394 5.00 12.37 7.23
N ARG A 395 3.73 12.70 7.01
CA ARG A 395 2.93 13.63 7.81
C ARG A 395 1.98 12.87 8.74
N LYS A 396 2.51 12.37 9.85
CA LYS A 396 1.71 11.67 10.87
C LYS A 396 0.71 12.63 11.54
N LEU A 397 -0.57 12.25 11.56
CA LEU A 397 -1.67 12.96 12.20
C LEU A 397 -1.90 12.51 13.64
N GLY A 398 -1.70 11.23 13.92
CA GLY A 398 -1.92 10.66 15.25
C GLY A 398 -1.97 9.14 15.25
N GLU A 399 -2.46 8.59 16.35
CA GLU A 399 -2.50 7.16 16.63
C GLU A 399 -3.90 6.74 17.10
N ILE A 400 -4.29 5.52 16.76
CA ILE A 400 -5.49 4.85 17.26
C ILE A 400 -5.03 3.59 17.96
N ARG A 401 -5.37 3.43 19.23
CA ARG A 401 -5.04 2.21 19.98
C ARG A 401 -6.22 1.26 20.03
N LEU A 402 -5.99 0.01 19.61
CA LEU A 402 -7.00 -1.06 19.55
C LEU A 402 -7.57 -1.43 20.92
N ASP A 403 -6.80 -1.22 22.00
CA ASP A 403 -7.22 -1.45 23.38
C ASP A 403 -8.05 -0.29 23.98
N GLN A 404 -8.16 0.85 23.30
CA GLN A 404 -8.82 2.07 23.79
C GLN A 404 -9.81 2.66 22.76
N LEU A 405 -10.38 1.80 21.91
CA LEU A 405 -11.31 2.25 20.86
C LEU A 405 -12.60 2.81 21.45
N ILE A 406 -12.95 4.02 21.01
CA ILE A 406 -14.24 4.65 21.24
C ILE A 406 -15.08 4.42 20.00
N TYR A 407 -16.13 3.62 20.12
CA TYR A 407 -17.03 3.27 19.01
C TYR A 407 -18.18 4.27 18.94
N LYS A 408 -18.65 4.52 17.72
CA LYS A 408 -19.87 5.29 17.50
C LYS A 408 -21.06 4.46 17.99
N GLY A 409 -21.84 5.03 18.92
CA GLY A 409 -23.07 4.42 19.42
C GLY A 409 -24.15 4.33 18.34
N PRO A 410 -25.20 3.52 18.56
CA PRO A 410 -26.39 3.56 17.71
C PRO A 410 -27.02 4.96 17.78
N GLN A 411 -27.42 5.49 16.62
CA GLN A 411 -28.16 6.74 16.51
C GLN A 411 -29.64 6.54 16.81
#